data_AF-A0A6N2L6E9-F1
#
_entry.id   AF-A0A6N2L6E9-F1
#
_cell.length_a   1.000
_cell.length_b   1.000
_cell.length_c   1.000
_cell.angle_alpha   90.00
_cell.angle_beta   90.00
_cell.angle_gamma   90.00
#
_symmetry.space_group_name_H-M   'P 1'
#
loop_
_entity.id
_entity.type
_entity.pdbx_description
1 polymer ?
#
loop_
_entity_poly.entity_id
_entity_poly.type
_entity_poly.pdbx_seq_one_letter_code
_entity_poly.pdbx_strand_id
1 'polypeptide(L)' 'MVDAIENIKPICEVEKVGVAGTIYDVPGIVARDRQQTLAIRWILEAAFKRRISYRISLEKCSFA' A
#
# COMPACT_ATOMS: atom_id res chain seq x y z
N MET A 1 -6.52 -15.38 3.59
CA MET A 1 -6.61 -14.11 2.82
C MET A 1 -6.89 -12.92 3.74
N VAL A 2 -7.82 -13.03 4.69
CA VAL A 2 -8.16 -11.92 5.60
C VAL A 2 -6.94 -11.47 6.42
N ASP A 3 -6.21 -12.41 7.02
CA ASP A 3 -5.03 -12.11 7.85
C ASP A 3 -3.90 -11.40 7.06
N ALA A 4 -3.73 -11.75 5.79
CA ALA A 4 -2.71 -11.13 4.94
C ALA A 4 -3.02 -9.65 4.68
N ILE A 5 -4.29 -9.30 4.49
CA ILE A 5 -4.72 -7.90 4.33
C ILE A 5 -4.51 -7.14 5.64
N GLU A 6 -4.76 -7.77 6.79
CA GLU A 6 -4.58 -7.13 8.10
C GLU A 6 -3.15 -6.69 8.37
N ASN A 7 -2.18 -7.52 7.98
CA ASN A 7 -0.77 -7.20 8.14
C ASN A 7 -0.27 -6.09 7.20
N ILE A 8 -0.95 -5.88 6.07
CA ILE A 8 -0.52 -4.95 5.02
C ILE A 8 -1.21 -3.58 5.16
N LYS A 9 -2.31 -3.49 5.91
CA LYS A 9 -3.06 -2.23 6.13
C LYS A 9 -2.15 -1.15 6.75
N PRO A 10 -1.90 -0.02 6.06
CA PRO A 10 -1.11 1.06 6.62
C PRO A 10 -1.92 1.85 7.65
N ILE A 11 -1.33 2.09 8.82
CA ILE A 11 -1.99 2.82 9.91
C ILE A 11 -1.75 4.33 9.79
N CYS A 12 -0.56 4.72 9.31
CA CYS A 12 -0.14 6.11 9.17
C CYS A 12 0.36 6.39 7.74
N GLU A 13 0.04 7.56 7.22
CA GLU A 13 0.51 8.11 5.94
C GLU A 13 1.19 9.46 6.21
N VAL A 14 2.21 9.80 5.43
CA VAL A 14 2.84 11.11 5.53
C VAL A 14 2.07 12.08 4.64
N GLU A 15 1.54 13.14 5.24
CA GLU A 15 0.82 14.21 4.56
C GLU A 15 1.65 15.50 4.57
N LYS A 16 1.57 16.26 3.47
CA LYS A 16 2.25 17.55 3.34
C LYS A 16 1.38 18.65 3.94
N VAL A 17 1.76 19.15 5.11
CA VAL A 17 1.03 20.18 5.85
C VAL A 17 1.80 21.50 5.82
N GLY A 18 1.13 22.56 5.39
CA GLY A 18 1.68 23.92 5.41
C GLY A 18 1.54 24.57 6.77
N VAL A 19 2.64 24.95 7.41
CA VAL A 19 2.68 25.71 8.66
C VAL A 19 3.59 26.92 8.49
N ALA A 20 3.07 28.12 8.79
CA ALA A 20 3.83 29.38 8.77
C ALA A 20 4.67 29.61 7.50
N GLY A 21 4.10 29.32 6.32
CA GLY A 21 4.77 29.53 5.02
C GLY A 21 5.78 28.43 4.63
N THR A 22 5.95 27.39 5.44
CA THR A 22 6.79 26.22 5.14
C THR A 22 5.94 24.95 5.06
N ILE A 23 6.28 24.02 4.16
CA ILE A 23 5.58 22.74 4.01
C ILE A 23 6.38 21.68 4.77
N TYR A 24 5.72 21.01 5.73
CA TYR A 24 6.28 19.92 6.51
C TYR A 24 5.61 18.59 6.15
N ASP A 25 6.39 17.51 6.21
CA ASP A 25 5.90 16.15 6.09
C ASP A 25 5.46 15.69 7.48
N VAL A 26 4.15 15.56 7.69
CA VAL A 26 3.54 15.26 9.00
C VAL A 26 2.85 13.89 8.92
N PRO A 27 3.04 13.01 9.90
CA PRO A 27 2.32 11.74 9.95
C PRO A 27 0.84 11.96 10.29
N GLY A 28 -0.04 11.49 9.42
CA GLY A 28 -1.50 11.47 9.60
C GLY A 28 -2.03 10.04 9.71
N ILE A 29 -3.16 9.88 10.42
CA ILE A 29 -3.84 8.59 10.58
C ILE A 29 -4.67 8.29 9.32
N VAL A 30 -4.52 7.09 8.78
CA VAL A 30 -5.25 6.67 7.57
C VAL A 30 -6.64 6.16 7.94
N ALA A 31 -7.69 6.66 7.27
CA ALA A 31 -9.05 6.18 7.44
C ALA A 31 -9.21 4.70 7.02
N ARG A 32 -10.02 3.92 7.76
CA ARG A 32 -10.13 2.46 7.59
C ARG A 32 -10.40 2.00 6.15
N ASP A 33 -11.30 2.67 5.43
CA ASP A 33 -11.63 2.35 4.03
C ASP A 33 -10.43 2.53 3.10
N ARG A 34 -9.62 3.57 3.35
CA ARG A 34 -8.38 3.83 2.63
C ARG A 34 -7.31 2.81 2.97
N GLN A 35 -7.21 2.36 4.22
CA GLN A 35 -6.26 1.32 4.62
C GLN A 35 -6.48 0.02 3.83
N GLN A 36 -7.73 -0.42 3.72
CA GLN A 36 -8.09 -1.62 2.96
C GLN A 36 -7.81 -1.45 1.46
N THR A 37 -8.14 -0.29 0.90
CA THR A 37 -7.88 0.02 -0.51
C THR A 37 -6.38 0.03 -0.82
N LEU A 38 -5.57 0.65 0.03
CA LEU A 38 -4.11 0.68 -0.12
C LEU A 38 -3.50 -0.71 0.01
N ALA A 39 -3.97 -1.53 0.96
CA ALA A 39 -3.48 -2.88 1.14
C ALA A 39 -3.70 -3.74 -0.13
N ILE A 40 -4.89 -3.70 -0.71
CA ILE A 40 -5.20 -4.43 -1.95
C ILE A 40 -4.36 -3.90 -3.12
N ARG A 41 -4.24 -2.58 -3.25
CA ARG A 41 -3.43 -1.95 -4.29
C ARG A 41 -1.96 -2.39 -4.22
N TRP A 42 -1.36 -2.41 -3.04
CA TRP A 42 0.03 -2.82 -2.85
C TRP A 42 0.26 -4.29 -3.22
N ILE A 43 -0.67 -5.17 -2.86
CA ILE A 43 -0.59 -6.60 -3.23
C ILE A 43 -0.59 -6.75 -4.75
N LEU A 44 -1.50 -6.06 -5.44
CA LEU A 44 -1.57 -6.11 -6.90
C LEU A 44 -0.31 -5.53 -7.55
N GLU A 45 0.15 -4.38 -7.07
CA GLU A 45 1.35 -3.71 -7.57
C GLU A 45 2.59 -4.60 -7.42
N ALA A 46 2.74 -5.27 -6.27
CA ALA A 46 3.79 -6.25 -6.03
C ALA A 46 3.69 -7.46 -6.96
N ALA A 47 2.48 -7.99 -7.18
CA ALA A 47 2.26 -9.10 -8.11
C ALA A 47 2.59 -8.71 -9.57
N PHE A 48 2.23 -7.49 -9.99
CA PHE A 48 2.60 -6.95 -11.29
C PHE A 48 4.12 -6.77 -11.44
N LYS A 49 4.77 -6.20 -10.43
CA LYS A 49 6.24 -6.04 -10.43
C LYS A 49 6.95 -7.40 -10.50
N ARG A 50 6.46 -8.40 -9.75
CA ARG A 50 6.99 -9.78 -9.76
C ARG A 50 6.78 -10.45 -11.12
N ARG A 51 5.62 -10.27 -11.75
CA ARG A 51 5.35 -10.74 -13.13
C ARG A 51 6.33 -10.15 -14.13
N ILE A 52 6.61 -8.84 -14.05
CA ILE A 52 7.55 -8.17 -14.96
C ILE A 52 8.98 -8.67 -14.72
N SER A 53 9.40 -8.79 -13.45
CA SER A 53 10.78 -9.15 -13.10
C SER A 53 11.13 -10.61 -13.37
N TYR A 54 10.21 -11.55 -13.17
CA TYR A 54 10.47 -12.98 -13.31
C TYR A 54 9.78 -13.61 -14.53
N ARG A 55 9.03 -12.82 -15.33
CA ARG A 55 8.30 -13.25 -16.52
C ARG A 55 7.38 -14.48 -16.28
N ILE A 56 6.76 -14.54 -15.10
CA ILE A 56 5.89 -15.63 -14.66
C ILE A 56 4.40 -15.25 -14.84
N SER A 57 3.53 -16.24 -15.04
CA SER A 57 2.07 -16.10 -15.06
C SER A 57 1.56 -15.39 -13.79
N LEU A 58 0.57 -14.49 -13.93
CA LEU A 58 -0.01 -13.70 -12.83
C LEU A 58 -0.48 -14.59 -11.67
N GLU A 59 -1.08 -15.72 -12.01
CA GLU A 59 -1.60 -16.74 -11.09
C GLU A 59 -0.49 -17.24 -10.15
N LYS A 60 0.71 -17.48 -10.67
CA LYS A 60 1.84 -17.95 -9.86
C LYS A 60 2.42 -16.86 -8.95
N CYS A 61 2.20 -15.59 -9.28
CA CYS A 61 2.64 -14.47 -8.45
C CYS A 61 1.72 -14.18 -7.26
N SER A 62 0.43 -14.53 -7.36
CA SER A 62 -0.58 -14.25 -6.34
C SER A 62 -0.70 -15.31 -5.24
N PHE A 63 -0.26 -16.54 -5.52
CA PHE A 63 -0.36 -17.68 -4.60
C PHE A 63 0.98 -18.09 -3.96
N ALA A 64 2.03 -17.28 -4.13
CA ALA A 64 3.37 -17.54 -3.61
C ALA A 64 3.68 -16.71 -2.37
#